data_AF-A0A9Q8XMF4-F1
#
_entry.id   AF-A0A9Q8XMF4-F1
#
_cell.length_a   1.000
_cell.length_b   1.000
_cell.length_c   1.000
_cell.angle_alpha   90.00
_cell.angle_beta   90.00
_cell.angle_gamma   90.00
#
_symmetry.space_group_name_H-M   'P 1'
#
loop_
_entity.id
_entity.type
_entity.pdbx_description
1 polymer ?
#
loop_
_entity_poly.entity_id
_entity_poly.type
_entity_poly.pdbx_seq_one_letter_code
_entity_poly.pdbx_strand_id
1 'polypeptide(L)'
;MSVQCKAAMGDDIKRLLSDFQHDVGMFREGYCYMEHPETSVRIARSYMDKSPEFYFLDGWGTPLSVNNECSSMKNKDAKAQHGGKRSGSGRKKGLPTENVRLVSALAFECKQLSDYYKSCSDNERSKIEVALRDLFHSLSANQTD
;
A
#
# COMPACT_ATOMS: atom_id res chain seq x y z
N MET A 1 17.73 -11.51 -22.50
CA MET A 1 17.23 -10.25 -23.07
C MET A 1 15.83 -10.00 -22.53
N SER A 2 15.64 -9.04 -21.62
CA SER A 2 14.30 -8.66 -21.15
C SER A 2 13.72 -7.68 -22.17
N VAL A 3 12.78 -8.14 -22.98
CA VAL A 3 12.04 -7.28 -23.90
C VAL A 3 11.18 -6.35 -23.04
N GLN A 4 11.57 -5.09 -22.90
CA GLN A 4 10.69 -4.05 -22.36
C GLN A 4 9.61 -3.78 -23.41
N CYS A 5 8.57 -4.63 -23.43
CA CYS A 5 7.36 -4.36 -24.18
C CYS A 5 6.63 -3.21 -23.49
N LYS A 6 7.00 -1.97 -23.83
CA LYS A 6 6.24 -0.78 -23.47
C LYS A 6 4.99 -0.81 -24.34
N ALA A 7 3.91 -1.42 -23.83
CA ALA A 7 2.62 -1.44 -24.51
C ALA A 7 2.21 0.01 -24.79
N ALA A 8 2.29 0.43 -26.04
CA ALA A 8 1.80 1.73 -26.46
C ALA A 8 0.28 1.63 -26.53
N MET A 9 -0.43 2.55 -25.86
CA MET A 9 -1.87 2.67 -26.06
C MET A 9 -2.11 3.01 -27.54
N GLY A 10 -3.05 2.29 -28.16
CA GLY A 10 -3.54 2.63 -29.49
C GLY A 10 -4.09 4.06 -29.51
N ASP A 11 -3.92 4.76 -30.62
CA ASP A 11 -4.30 6.18 -30.73
C ASP A 11 -5.81 6.39 -30.51
N ASP A 12 -6.63 5.39 -30.83
CA ASP A 12 -8.07 5.39 -30.55
C ASP A 12 -8.38 5.45 -29.04
N ILE A 13 -7.64 4.69 -28.23
CA ILE A 13 -7.79 4.68 -26.77
C ILE A 13 -7.33 5.99 -26.16
N LYS A 14 -6.28 6.62 -26.71
CA LYS A 14 -5.84 7.95 -26.26
C LYS A 14 -6.90 9.02 -26.53
N ARG A 15 -7.56 8.96 -27.69
CA ARG A 15 -8.66 9.89 -28.02
C ARG A 15 -9.83 9.68 -27.06
N LEU A 16 -10.27 8.44 -26.87
CA LEU A 16 -11.34 8.10 -25.92
C LEU A 16 -11.01 8.50 -24.48
N LEU A 17 -9.75 8.37 -24.08
CA LEU A 17 -9.29 8.85 -22.78
C LEU A 17 -9.44 10.36 -22.72
N SER A 18 -8.92 11.10 -23.70
CA SER A 18 -9.05 12.56 -23.75
C SER A 18 -10.52 13.02 -23.68
N ASP A 19 -11.42 12.35 -24.40
CA ASP A 19 -12.86 12.63 -24.39
C ASP A 19 -13.44 12.41 -22.98
N PHE A 20 -13.11 11.28 -22.34
CA PHE A 20 -13.48 11.02 -20.95
C PHE A 20 -12.98 12.11 -20.00
N GLN A 21 -11.72 12.50 -20.12
CA GLN A 21 -11.10 13.49 -19.24
C GLN A 21 -11.77 14.87 -19.38
N HIS A 22 -12.23 15.21 -20.58
CA HIS A 22 -13.03 16.40 -20.82
C HIS A 22 -14.44 16.28 -20.24
N ASP A 23 -15.13 15.16 -20.49
CA ASP A 23 -16.50 14.91 -20.03
C ASP A 23 -16.63 14.87 -18.51
N VAL A 24 -15.65 14.25 -17.85
CA VAL A 24 -15.58 14.20 -16.38
C VAL A 24 -15.07 15.52 -15.78
N GLY A 25 -14.64 16.46 -16.61
CA GLY A 25 -14.31 17.83 -16.23
C GLY A 25 -12.91 18.03 -15.64
N MET A 26 -11.95 17.13 -15.88
CA MET A 26 -10.61 17.22 -15.26
C MET A 26 -9.78 18.43 -15.70
N PHE A 27 -10.10 19.05 -16.84
CA PHE A 27 -9.39 20.21 -17.37
C PHE A 27 -10.21 21.50 -17.32
N ARG A 28 -11.34 21.50 -16.61
CA ARG A 28 -12.14 22.72 -16.41
C ARG A 28 -11.62 23.46 -15.18
N GLU A 29 -11.22 24.72 -15.35
CA GLU A 29 -10.82 25.56 -14.23
C GLU A 29 -11.95 25.64 -13.20
N GLY A 30 -11.62 25.37 -11.93
CA GLY A 30 -12.58 25.43 -10.82
C GLY A 30 -13.55 24.25 -10.73
N TYR A 31 -13.42 23.21 -11.56
CA TYR A 31 -14.23 22.01 -11.45
C TYR A 31 -13.38 20.83 -10.96
N CYS A 32 -13.75 20.27 -9.81
CA CYS A 32 -13.13 19.03 -9.33
C CYS A 32 -14.15 17.90 -9.49
N TYR A 33 -13.81 16.86 -10.26
CA TYR A 33 -14.70 15.71 -10.44
C TYR A 33 -15.05 14.99 -9.12
N MET A 34 -14.33 15.27 -8.04
CA MET A 34 -14.62 14.83 -6.69
C MET A 34 -15.78 15.57 -6.01
N GLU A 35 -16.18 16.76 -6.50
CA GLU A 35 -17.32 17.53 -5.98
C GLU A 35 -18.66 16.88 -6.36
N HIS A 36 -18.69 16.16 -7.49
CA HIS A 36 -19.86 15.44 -7.98
C HIS A 36 -19.56 13.96 -8.23
N PRO A 37 -19.23 13.18 -7.18
CA PRO A 37 -18.73 11.81 -7.32
C PRO A 37 -19.74 10.88 -8.01
N GLU A 38 -21.05 11.13 -7.90
CA GLU A 38 -22.06 10.30 -8.56
C GLU A 38 -22.04 10.45 -10.08
N THR A 39 -21.94 11.70 -10.55
CA THR A 39 -21.85 12.03 -11.96
C THR A 39 -20.55 11.48 -12.53
N SER A 40 -19.44 11.65 -11.81
CA SER A 40 -18.13 11.15 -12.22
C SER A 40 -18.08 9.63 -12.32
N VAL A 41 -18.66 8.90 -11.36
CA VAL A 41 -18.80 7.43 -11.42
C VAL A 41 -19.65 7.00 -12.60
N ARG A 42 -20.77 7.67 -12.85
CA ARG A 42 -21.67 7.33 -13.97
C ARG A 42 -20.98 7.51 -15.31
N ILE A 43 -20.26 8.61 -15.51
CA ILE A 43 -19.48 8.87 -16.73
C ILE A 43 -18.39 7.79 -16.86
N ALA A 44 -17.61 7.57 -15.81
CA ALA A 44 -16.54 6.57 -15.82
C ALA A 44 -17.05 5.17 -16.19
N ARG A 45 -18.14 4.69 -15.57
CA ARG A 45 -18.75 3.39 -15.91
C ARG A 45 -19.22 3.33 -17.34
N SER A 46 -19.85 4.39 -17.86
CA SER A 46 -20.27 4.41 -19.26
C SER A 46 -19.09 4.26 -20.23
N TYR A 47 -17.92 4.81 -19.91
CA TYR A 47 -16.73 4.63 -20.74
C TYR A 47 -16.11 3.23 -20.58
N MET A 48 -16.10 2.69 -19.38
CA MET A 48 -15.63 1.32 -19.11
C MET A 48 -16.51 0.26 -19.79
N ASP A 49 -17.84 0.45 -19.79
CA ASP A 49 -18.80 -0.45 -20.45
C ASP A 49 -18.68 -0.40 -21.98
N LYS A 50 -18.33 0.76 -22.55
CA LYS A 50 -18.12 0.94 -24.01
C LYS A 50 -16.77 0.42 -24.48
N SER A 51 -15.74 0.51 -23.63
CA SER A 51 -14.36 0.16 -23.97
C SER A 51 -13.74 -0.63 -22.82
N PRO A 52 -13.78 -1.97 -22.89
CA PRO A 52 -13.30 -2.85 -21.83
C PRO A 52 -11.81 -2.69 -21.50
N GLU A 53 -11.02 -2.09 -22.41
CA GLU A 53 -9.62 -1.74 -22.19
C GLU A 53 -9.45 -0.87 -20.94
N PHE A 54 -10.43 -0.01 -20.64
CA PHE A 54 -10.37 0.85 -19.47
C PHE A 54 -10.47 0.08 -18.15
N TYR A 55 -10.94 -1.18 -18.11
CA TYR A 55 -10.84 -2.01 -16.90
C TYR A 55 -9.40 -2.40 -16.55
N PHE A 56 -8.48 -2.31 -17.51
CA PHE A 56 -7.07 -2.69 -17.34
C PHE A 56 -6.14 -1.48 -17.30
N LEU A 57 -6.63 -0.30 -17.68
CA LEU A 57 -5.89 0.95 -17.66
C LEU A 57 -6.05 1.68 -16.33
N ASP A 58 -5.15 1.36 -15.41
CA ASP A 58 -5.01 2.06 -14.15
C ASP A 58 -3.98 3.20 -14.27
N GLY A 59 -4.32 4.38 -13.75
CA GLY A 59 -3.52 5.59 -13.89
C GLY A 59 -4.29 6.85 -13.58
N TRP A 60 -3.59 7.97 -13.40
CA TRP A 60 -4.24 9.24 -13.08
C TRP A 60 -5.20 9.66 -14.20
N GLY A 61 -6.44 9.95 -13.82
CA GLY A 61 -7.45 10.46 -14.74
C GLY A 61 -7.94 9.45 -15.78
N THR A 62 -7.88 8.15 -15.47
CA THR A 62 -8.52 7.10 -16.27
C THR A 62 -9.94 6.82 -15.75
N PRO A 63 -10.83 6.25 -16.58
CA PRO A 63 -12.15 5.85 -16.11
C PRO A 63 -12.11 4.94 -14.87
N LEU A 64 -11.16 3.98 -14.84
CA LEU A 64 -11.02 3.07 -13.71
C LEU A 64 -10.60 3.78 -12.42
N SER A 65 -9.60 4.66 -12.47
CA SER A 65 -9.15 5.38 -11.26
C SER A 65 -10.25 6.30 -10.73
N VAL A 66 -10.89 7.08 -11.59
CA VAL A 66 -12.00 7.97 -11.20
C VAL A 66 -13.18 7.17 -10.63
N ASN A 67 -13.58 6.06 -11.25
CA ASN A 67 -14.64 5.21 -10.73
C ASN A 67 -14.30 4.68 -9.32
N ASN A 68 -13.06 4.24 -9.09
CA ASN A 68 -12.62 3.72 -7.80
C ASN A 68 -12.55 4.83 -6.74
N GLU A 69 -11.94 5.97 -7.07
CA GLU A 69 -11.78 7.11 -6.17
C GLU A 69 -13.15 7.68 -5.75
N CYS A 70 -14.03 7.98 -6.71
CA CYS A 70 -15.35 8.52 -6.40
C CYS A 70 -16.29 7.48 -5.74
N SER A 71 -16.21 6.19 -6.10
CA SER A 71 -16.99 5.14 -5.41
C SER A 71 -16.53 4.93 -3.97
N SER A 72 -15.24 5.13 -3.68
CA SER A 72 -14.72 5.08 -2.31
C SER A 72 -15.20 6.26 -1.47
N MET A 73 -15.40 7.44 -2.06
CA MET A 73 -15.95 8.62 -1.38
C MET A 73 -17.41 8.43 -0.94
N LYS A 74 -18.22 7.73 -1.74
CA LYS A 74 -19.57 7.29 -1.32
C LYS A 74 -19.55 6.37 -0.10
N ASN A 75 -18.45 5.65 0.11
CA ASN A 75 -18.26 4.72 1.22
C ASN A 75 -17.36 5.29 2.33
N LYS A 76 -17.11 6.61 2.39
CA LYS A 76 -16.22 7.17 3.44
C LYS A 76 -16.80 7.12 4.87
N ASP A 77 -18.07 6.75 5.06
CA ASP A 77 -18.59 6.30 6.36
C ASP A 77 -18.16 4.85 6.72
N ALA A 78 -17.66 4.09 5.75
CA ALA A 78 -17.12 2.76 5.91
C ALA A 78 -15.63 2.76 5.56
N LYS A 79 -14.80 3.09 6.55
CA LYS A 79 -13.35 2.82 6.69
C LYS A 79 -12.61 2.43 5.39
N ALA A 80 -11.65 3.25 4.99
CA ALA A 80 -10.66 2.89 3.98
C ALA A 80 -9.96 1.56 4.31
N GLN A 81 -10.45 0.45 3.76
CA GLN A 81 -9.72 -0.81 3.71
C GLN A 81 -8.75 -0.76 2.52
N HIS A 82 -7.69 0.03 2.65
CA HIS A 82 -6.50 -0.17 1.84
C HIS A 82 -5.81 -1.45 2.30
N GLY A 83 -6.13 -2.57 1.65
CA GLY A 83 -5.52 -3.86 1.97
C GLY A 83 -6.26 -5.09 1.43
N GLY A 84 -6.83 -5.02 0.24
CA GLY A 84 -7.33 -6.22 -0.44
C GLY A 84 -6.17 -7.14 -0.80
N LYS A 85 -5.99 -8.22 -0.03
CA LYS A 85 -5.06 -9.31 -0.36
C LYS A 85 -5.44 -9.89 -1.73
N ARG A 86 -4.72 -9.51 -2.79
CA ARG A 86 -4.77 -10.22 -4.08
C ARG A 86 -4.17 -11.61 -3.88
N SER A 87 -4.88 -12.66 -4.31
CA SER A 87 -4.34 -14.02 -4.36
C SER A 87 -3.07 -14.02 -5.23
N GLY A 88 -1.91 -14.25 -4.62
CA GLY A 88 -0.60 -14.24 -5.29
C GLY A 88 0.31 -13.06 -4.94
N SER A 89 -0.19 -12.01 -4.27
CA SER A 89 0.66 -10.95 -3.69
C SER A 89 0.88 -11.17 -2.19
N GLY A 90 1.23 -12.40 -1.84
CA GLY A 90 1.74 -12.68 -0.50
C GLY A 90 3.12 -12.06 -0.39
N ARG A 91 3.32 -11.13 0.54
CA ARG A 91 4.64 -10.85 1.13
C ARG A 91 5.34 -12.21 1.30
N LYS A 92 6.55 -12.39 0.74
CA LYS A 92 7.35 -13.63 0.93
C LYS A 92 7.11 -14.08 2.36
N LYS A 93 6.60 -15.31 2.57
CA LYS A 93 6.25 -15.83 3.90
C LYS A 93 7.42 -15.48 4.81
N GLY A 94 7.23 -14.44 5.62
CA GLY A 94 8.23 -14.06 6.61
C GLY A 94 8.37 -15.25 7.54
N LEU A 95 9.53 -15.37 8.18
CA LEU A 95 9.65 -16.28 9.31
C LEU A 95 8.44 -16.08 10.24
N PRO A 96 7.85 -17.17 10.76
CA PRO A 96 6.71 -17.08 11.65
C PRO A 96 7.01 -16.03 12.73
N THR A 97 6.21 -14.96 12.73
CA THR A 97 6.41 -13.84 13.65
C THR A 97 5.38 -13.98 14.76
N GLU A 98 5.85 -14.05 16.00
CA GLU A 98 5.00 -14.03 17.18
C GLU A 98 4.79 -12.58 17.64
N ASN A 99 3.54 -12.20 17.89
CA ASN A 99 3.22 -10.88 18.40
C ASN A 99 3.25 -10.91 19.93
N VAL A 100 4.33 -10.38 20.52
CA VAL A 100 4.46 -10.26 21.98
C VAL A 100 4.00 -8.87 22.42
N ARG A 101 3.09 -8.81 23.41
CA ARG A 101 2.70 -7.54 24.04
C ARG A 101 3.73 -7.18 25.11
N LEU A 102 4.43 -6.06 24.90
CA LEU A 102 5.35 -5.50 25.88
C LEU A 102 4.64 -4.51 26.81
N VAL A 103 5.07 -4.46 28.07
CA VAL A 103 4.66 -3.42 29.01
C VAL A 103 5.20 -2.08 28.51
N SER A 104 4.40 -1.01 28.63
CA SER A 104 4.77 0.33 28.13
C SER A 104 6.11 0.84 28.66
N ALA A 105 6.46 0.49 29.90
CA ALA A 105 7.71 0.85 30.55
C ALA A 105 8.97 0.23 29.90
N LEU A 106 8.83 -0.82 29.08
CA LEU A 106 9.94 -1.46 28.36
C LEU A 106 9.90 -1.19 26.86
N ALA A 107 8.81 -0.58 26.37
CA ALA A 107 8.59 -0.41 24.95
C ALA A 107 9.64 0.50 24.30
N PHE A 108 10.12 1.52 25.03
CA PHE A 108 11.10 2.47 24.55
C PHE A 108 12.48 1.82 24.40
N GLU A 109 12.92 1.09 25.41
CA GLU A 109 14.20 0.37 25.50
C GLU A 109 14.27 -0.72 24.44
N CYS A 110 13.22 -1.55 24.31
CA CYS A 110 13.15 -2.58 23.28
C CYS A 110 13.16 -1.98 21.87
N LYS A 111 12.54 -0.81 21.66
CA LYS A 111 12.57 -0.12 20.38
C LYS A 111 13.98 0.40 20.06
N GLN A 112 14.65 1.05 21.02
CA GLN A 112 16.02 1.52 20.84
C GLN A 112 16.98 0.36 20.52
N LEU A 113 16.87 -0.75 21.24
CA LEU A 113 17.66 -1.95 20.95
C LEU A 113 17.39 -2.50 19.54
N SER A 114 16.12 -2.56 19.14
CA SER A 114 15.72 -3.02 17.80
C SER A 114 16.30 -2.14 16.69
N ASP A 115 16.25 -0.82 16.87
CA ASP A 115 16.74 0.13 15.87
C ASP A 115 18.28 0.12 15.80
N TYR A 116 18.96 0.00 16.94
CA TYR A 116 20.40 -0.18 16.98
C TYR A 116 20.84 -1.47 16.27
N TYR A 117 20.21 -2.62 16.58
CA TYR A 117 20.53 -3.92 15.99
C TYR A 117 20.43 -3.94 14.45
N LYS A 118 19.44 -3.22 13.88
CA LYS A 118 19.27 -3.10 12.42
C LYS A 118 20.44 -2.38 11.77
N SER A 119 21.01 -1.38 12.44
CA SER A 119 22.13 -0.57 11.93
C SER A 119 23.52 -1.18 12.16
N CYS A 120 23.63 -2.19 13.03
CA CYS A 120 24.88 -2.84 13.37
C CYS A 120 25.46 -3.73 12.26
N SER A 121 26.79 -3.83 12.25
CA SER A 121 27.56 -4.85 11.54
C SER A 121 27.40 -6.23 12.18
N ASP A 122 27.75 -7.31 11.45
CA ASP A 122 27.62 -8.68 11.96
C ASP A 122 28.46 -8.95 13.22
N ASN A 123 29.61 -8.28 13.35
CA ASN A 123 30.46 -8.36 14.54
C ASN A 123 29.79 -7.73 15.77
N GLU A 124 29.15 -6.56 15.60
CA GLU A 124 28.42 -5.90 16.67
C GLU A 124 27.17 -6.70 17.07
N ARG A 125 26.46 -7.27 16.10
CA ARG A 125 25.32 -8.17 16.38
C ARG A 125 25.74 -9.39 17.19
N SER A 126 26.90 -9.97 16.88
CA SER A 126 27.46 -11.10 17.63
C SER A 126 27.74 -10.71 19.10
N LYS A 127 28.27 -9.51 19.33
CA LYS A 127 28.50 -8.99 20.70
C LYS A 127 27.19 -8.77 21.47
N ILE A 128 26.17 -8.23 20.81
CA ILE A 128 24.83 -8.06 21.41
C ILE A 128 24.25 -9.42 21.81
N GLU A 129 24.40 -10.44 20.96
CA GLU A 129 23.91 -11.79 21.26
C GLU A 129 24.60 -12.39 22.49
N VAL A 130 25.92 -12.27 22.60
CA VAL A 130 26.67 -12.72 23.79
C VAL A 130 26.18 -11.99 25.04
N ALA A 131 26.08 -10.67 25.00
CA ALA A 131 25.64 -9.87 26.15
C ALA A 131 24.22 -10.23 26.60
N LEU A 132 23.29 -10.48 25.67
CA LEU A 132 21.94 -10.92 25.99
C LEU A 132 21.93 -12.32 26.61
N ARG A 133 22.73 -13.26 26.09
CA ARG A 133 22.87 -14.59 26.69
C ARG A 133 23.39 -14.50 28.12
N ASP A 134 24.45 -13.73 28.36
CA ASP A 134 25.05 -13.58 29.69
C ASP A 134 24.04 -12.98 30.68
N LEU A 135 23.26 -11.97 30.24
CA LEU A 135 22.17 -11.41 31.02
C LEU A 135 21.13 -12.47 31.38
N PHE A 136 20.67 -13.28 30.42
CA PHE A 136 19.70 -14.35 30.69
C PHE A 136 20.24 -15.40 31.66
N HIS A 137 21.52 -15.77 31.55
CA HIS A 137 22.15 -16.72 32.48
C HIS A 137 22.27 -16.14 33.89
N SER A 138 22.59 -14.85 34.03
CA SER A 138 22.61 -14.21 35.36
C SER A 138 21.22 -14.14 35.99
N LEU A 139 20.18 -13.89 35.20
CA LEU A 139 18.80 -13.83 35.67
C LEU A 139 18.27 -15.21 36.09
N SER A 140 18.63 -16.28 35.37
CA SER A 140 18.24 -17.64 35.73
C SER A 140 19.00 -18.18 36.96
N ALA A 141 20.27 -17.79 37.13
CA ALA A 141 21.06 -18.14 38.31
C ALA A 141 20.55 -17.48 39.60
N ASN A 142 19.92 -16.30 39.49
CA ASN A 142 19.37 -15.56 40.63
C ASN A 142 17.95 -15.99 41.05
N GLN A 143 17.37 -17.02 40.43
CA GLN A 143 16.02 -17.53 40.75
C GLN A 143 16.04 -18.81 41.63
N THR A 144 17.21 -19.27 42.06
CA THR A 144 17.39 -20.50 42.86
C THR A 144 17.61 -20.29 44.37
N ASP A 145 17.35 -19.09 44.91
CA ASP A 145 17.30 -18.83 46.35
C ASP A 145 15.88 -18.46 46.83
#